data_AF-A0A950V2W2-F1
#
_entry.id   AF-A0A950V2W2-F1
#
_cell.length_a   1.000
_cell.length_b   1.000
_cell.length_c   1.000
_cell.angle_alpha   90.00
_cell.angle_beta   90.00
_cell.angle_gamma   90.00
#
_symmetry.space_group_name_H-M   'P 1'
#
loop_
_entity.id
_entity.type
_entity.pdbx_description
1 polymer ?
#
loop_
_entity_poly.entity_id
_entity_poly.type
_entity_poly.pdbx_seq_one_letter_code
_entity_poly.pdbx_strand_id
1 'polypeptide(L)'
;MSRTRRKKPESDLRPEYNFDYSKAASNRFAPRMQNSTIAVVLERDVAEVFQTSEAVNGLLRSVITAVRKAPKREPGRKPRRSASSS
;
A
#
# COMPACT_ATOMS: atom_id res chain seq x y z
N MET A 1 -25.67 -36.61 24.26
CA MET A 1 -24.29 -36.07 24.30
C MET A 1 -24.36 -34.55 24.33
N SER A 2 -24.30 -33.94 25.51
CA SER A 2 -24.43 -32.49 25.68
C SER A 2 -23.09 -31.81 25.38
N ARG A 3 -23.11 -30.77 24.55
CA ARG A 3 -21.93 -29.97 24.18
C ARG A 3 -21.50 -29.14 25.37
N THR A 4 -20.36 -29.46 25.97
CA THR A 4 -19.70 -28.64 26.98
C THR A 4 -19.25 -27.32 26.35
N ARG A 5 -19.84 -26.21 26.84
CA ARG A 5 -19.46 -24.84 26.50
C ARG A 5 -17.98 -24.67 26.84
N ARG A 6 -17.12 -24.37 25.86
CA ARG A 6 -15.72 -24.01 26.11
C ARG A 6 -15.69 -22.78 27.01
N LYS A 7 -15.21 -22.93 28.26
CA LYS A 7 -14.90 -21.79 29.13
C LYS A 7 -13.82 -20.98 28.43
N LYS A 8 -14.09 -19.69 28.25
CA LYS A 8 -13.12 -18.70 27.77
C LYS A 8 -11.97 -18.67 28.78
N PRO A 9 -10.69 -18.70 28.37
CA PRO A 9 -9.60 -18.59 29.33
C PRO A 9 -9.79 -17.30 30.12
N GLU A 10 -9.85 -17.45 31.43
CA GLU A 10 -9.86 -16.33 32.36
C GLU A 10 -8.60 -15.54 32.08
N SER A 11 -8.76 -14.23 31.84
CA SER A 11 -7.69 -13.33 31.50
C SER A 11 -6.61 -13.41 32.57
N ASP A 12 -5.41 -13.88 32.19
CA ASP A 12 -4.21 -13.97 33.04
C ASP A 12 -3.66 -12.57 33.46
N LEU A 13 -4.42 -11.51 33.15
CA LEU A 13 -4.12 -10.13 33.50
C LEU A 13 -4.80 -9.78 34.82
N ARG A 14 -4.06 -9.04 35.64
CA ARG A 14 -4.56 -8.55 36.93
C ARG A 14 -5.75 -7.60 36.73
N PRO A 15 -6.66 -7.47 37.72
CA PRO A 15 -7.84 -6.62 37.63
C PRO A 15 -7.54 -5.16 37.25
N GLU A 16 -6.39 -4.63 37.66
CA GLU A 16 -5.96 -3.26 37.31
C GLU A 16 -5.74 -3.02 35.80
N TYR A 17 -5.58 -4.07 35.00
CA TYR A 17 -5.41 -3.98 33.55
C TYR A 17 -6.74 -4.03 32.77
N ASN A 18 -7.88 -4.01 33.45
CA ASN A 18 -9.19 -3.92 32.81
C ASN A 18 -9.53 -2.46 32.44
N PHE A 19 -8.87 -1.96 31.40
CA PHE A 19 -9.05 -0.58 30.94
C PHE A 19 -10.38 -0.40 30.19
N ASP A 20 -11.15 0.62 30.60
CA ASP A 20 -12.33 1.05 29.87
C ASP A 20 -11.91 1.94 28.68
N TYR A 21 -11.67 1.29 27.54
CA TYR A 21 -11.25 1.98 26.31
C TYR A 21 -12.31 2.94 25.74
N SER A 22 -13.56 2.90 26.21
CA SER A 22 -14.58 3.91 25.82
C SER A 22 -14.28 5.29 26.40
N LYS A 23 -13.52 5.35 27.50
CA LYS A 23 -13.03 6.58 28.14
C LYS A 23 -11.61 6.95 27.74
N ALA A 24 -10.98 6.16 26.87
CA ALA A 24 -9.62 6.44 26.43
C ALA A 24 -9.59 7.74 25.61
N ALA A 25 -8.53 8.52 25.81
CA ALA A 25 -8.29 9.68 24.97
C ALA A 25 -8.09 9.26 23.51
N SER A 26 -8.65 10.02 22.59
CA SER A 26 -8.41 9.82 21.15
C SER A 26 -6.90 9.83 20.87
N ASN A 27 -6.48 8.96 19.95
CA ASN A 27 -5.07 8.83 19.59
C ASN A 27 -4.50 10.19 19.15
N ARG A 28 -3.47 10.69 19.83
CA ARG A 28 -2.83 11.99 19.54
C ARG A 28 -2.21 12.06 18.14
N PHE A 29 -1.99 10.91 17.50
CA PHE A 29 -1.52 10.81 16.12
C PHE A 29 -2.64 10.64 15.10
N ALA A 30 -3.89 10.42 15.53
CA ALA A 30 -5.03 10.33 14.61
C ALA A 30 -5.17 11.56 13.70
N PRO A 31 -4.90 12.81 14.17
CA PRO A 31 -4.90 13.97 13.29
C PRO A 31 -3.83 13.91 12.18
N ARG A 32 -2.72 13.20 12.40
CA ARG A 32 -1.67 13.00 11.38
C ARG A 32 -2.04 11.93 10.36
N MET A 33 -3.07 11.15 10.65
CA MET A 33 -3.60 10.09 9.79
C MET A 33 -4.96 10.47 9.20
N GLN A 34 -5.24 11.78 9.11
CA GLN A 34 -6.43 12.29 8.45
C GLN A 34 -6.39 11.84 6.98
N ASN A 35 -7.44 11.14 6.56
CA ASN A 35 -7.68 10.67 5.19
C ASN A 35 -6.92 9.38 4.86
N SER A 36 -7.45 8.23 5.31
CA SER A 36 -7.09 6.88 4.83
C SER A 36 -5.60 6.71 4.52
N THR A 37 -4.74 7.11 5.46
CA THR A 37 -3.30 7.14 5.21
C THR A 37 -2.75 5.73 5.22
N ILE A 38 -2.21 5.28 4.08
CA ILE A 38 -1.55 3.98 3.95
C ILE A 38 -0.05 4.19 4.24
N ALA A 39 0.43 3.58 5.32
CA ALA A 39 1.86 3.53 5.61
C ALA A 39 2.50 2.36 4.85
N VAL A 40 3.62 2.62 4.17
CA VAL A 40 4.39 1.63 3.44
C VAL A 40 5.83 1.68 3.94
N VAL A 41 6.39 0.52 4.27
CA VAL A 41 7.80 0.40 4.65
C VAL A 41 8.62 0.20 3.38
N LEU A 42 9.65 1.02 3.21
CA LEU A 42 10.62 0.85 2.12
C LEU A 42 11.78 -0.01 2.62
N GLU A 43 12.30 -0.84 1.73
CA GLU A 43 13.58 -1.52 1.97
C GLU A 43 14.72 -0.52 2.07
N ARG A 44 15.79 -0.92 2.75
CA ARG A 44 16.90 -0.02 3.11
C ARG A 44 17.57 0.61 1.88
N ASP A 45 17.82 -0.18 0.86
CA ASP A 45 18.43 0.25 -0.41
C ASP A 45 17.57 1.30 -1.13
N VAL A 46 16.24 1.14 -1.10
CA VAL A 46 15.30 2.11 -1.66
C VAL A 46 15.25 3.38 -0.81
N ALA A 47 15.26 3.26 0.52
CA ALA A 47 15.24 4.39 1.44
C ALA A 47 16.54 5.23 1.40
N GLU A 48 17.68 4.61 1.10
CA GLU A 48 18.95 5.31 0.90
C GLU A 48 18.89 6.27 -0.30
N VAL A 49 18.13 5.91 -1.35
CA VAL A 49 17.94 6.73 -2.55
C VAL A 49 16.79 7.73 -2.39
N PHE A 50 15.67 7.31 -1.79
CA PHE A 50 14.47 8.15 -1.65
C PHE A 50 14.20 8.50 -0.19
N GLN A 51 14.59 9.72 0.20
CA GLN A 51 14.46 10.20 1.58
C GLN A 51 13.08 10.78 1.91
N THR A 52 12.21 10.98 0.92
CA THR A 52 10.89 11.59 1.11
C THR A 52 9.79 10.85 0.34
N SER A 53 8.57 10.89 0.88
CA SER A 53 7.38 10.34 0.23
C SER A 53 7.07 11.01 -1.10
N GLU A 54 7.37 12.30 -1.23
CA GLU A 54 7.16 13.08 -2.44
C GLU A 54 8.02 12.56 -3.59
N ALA A 55 9.30 12.23 -3.31
CA ALA A 55 10.23 11.73 -4.31
C ALA A 55 9.81 10.35 -4.85
N VAL A 56 9.45 9.41 -3.95
CA VAL A 56 8.95 8.08 -4.34
C VAL A 56 7.67 8.21 -5.17
N ASN A 57 6.70 8.97 -4.67
CA ASN A 57 5.41 9.13 -5.34
C ASN A 57 5.54 9.84 -6.70
N GLY A 58 6.44 10.81 -6.82
CA GLY A 58 6.74 11.48 -8.09
C GLY A 58 7.27 10.52 -9.15
N LEU A 59 8.20 9.63 -8.77
CA LEU A 59 8.73 8.61 -9.66
C LEU A 59 7.64 7.61 -10.07
N LEU A 60 6.91 7.04 -9.11
CA LEU A 60 5.86 6.05 -9.39
C LEU A 60 4.76 6.62 -10.30
N ARG A 61 4.35 7.88 -10.11
CA ARG A 61 3.39 8.56 -11.00
C ARG A 61 3.94 8.76 -12.41
N SER A 62 5.23 9.07 -12.54
CA SER A 62 5.89 9.19 -13.84
C SER A 62 5.90 7.85 -14.58
N VAL A 63 6.20 6.75 -13.88
CA VAL A 63 6.14 5.39 -14.44
C VAL A 63 4.72 5.04 -14.88
N ILE A 64 3.72 5.27 -14.02
CA ILE A 64 2.30 5.03 -14.36
C ILE A 64 1.91 5.81 -15.62
N THR A 65 2.34 7.07 -15.73
CA THR A 65 2.05 7.93 -16.88
C THR A 65 2.73 7.41 -18.15
N ALA A 66 3.99 6.99 -18.06
CA ALA A 66 4.73 6.43 -19.19
C ALA A 66 4.10 5.12 -19.68
N VAL A 67 3.73 4.23 -18.75
CA VAL A 67 3.05 2.97 -19.08
C VAL A 67 1.71 3.20 -19.75
N ARG A 68 0.92 4.18 -19.28
CA ARG A 68 -0.37 4.54 -19.90
C ARG A 68 -0.24 5.15 -21.28
N LYS A 69 0.83 5.90 -21.55
CA LYS A 69 1.08 6.55 -22.83
C LYS A 69 1.72 5.64 -23.87
N ALA A 70 2.31 4.51 -23.46
CA ALA A 70 2.89 3.57 -24.40
C ALA A 70 1.78 3.02 -25.33
N PRO A 71 1.87 3.22 -26.66
CA PRO A 71 0.90 2.62 -27.56
C PRO A 71 0.98 1.11 -27.38
N LYS A 72 -0.18 0.48 -27.22
CA LYS A 72 -0.31 -0.98 -27.24
C LYS A 72 0.35 -1.44 -28.54
N ARG A 73 1.55 -2.01 -28.45
CA ARG A 73 2.27 -2.51 -29.62
C ARG A 73 1.38 -3.57 -30.24
N GLU A 74 0.69 -3.23 -31.33
CA GLU A 74 0.06 -4.22 -32.19
C GLU A 74 1.20 -5.06 -32.79
N PRO A 75 1.28 -6.36 -32.48
CA PRO A 75 2.23 -7.22 -33.14
C PRO A 75 1.73 -7.44 -34.58
N GLY A 76 2.31 -6.76 -35.57
CA GLY A 76 2.12 -7.22 -36.95
C GLY A 76 2.23 -6.26 -38.14
N ARG A 77 2.67 -5.01 -38.02
CA ARG A 77 2.95 -4.23 -39.25
C ARG A 77 4.39 -4.42 -39.72
N LYS A 78 4.60 -5.48 -40.52
CA LYS A 78 5.78 -5.59 -41.40
C LYS A 78 5.80 -4.36 -42.32
N PRO A 79 6.94 -3.66 -42.49
CA PRO A 79 7.02 -2.57 -43.46
C PRO A 79 6.86 -3.15 -44.87
N ARG A 80 5.86 -2.69 -45.62
CA ARG A 80 5.74 -2.96 -47.05
C ARG A 80 6.91 -2.26 -47.74
N ARG A 81 7.88 -3.03 -48.20
CA ARG A 81 8.89 -2.57 -49.16
C ARG A 81 8.14 -1.98 -50.35
N SER A 82 8.18 -0.66 -50.52
CA SER A 82 7.79 -0.02 -51.77
C SER A 82 8.84 -0.43 -52.80
N ALA A 83 8.47 -1.36 -53.67
CA ALA A 83 9.25 -1.68 -54.84
C ALA A 83 9.33 -0.41 -55.71
N SER A 84 10.54 0.09 -55.87
CA SER A 84 10.94 0.95 -56.97
C SER A 84 10.92 0.12 -58.26
N SER A 85 10.04 0.49 -59.20
CA SER A 85 10.15 0.18 -60.62
C SER A 85 9.70 1.45 -61.34
N SER A 86 10.65 2.18 -61.94
CA SER A 86 10.98 2.12 -63.38
C SER A 86 10.00 2.94 -64.20
#